data_AF-A0A3B8LWJ7-F1
#
_entry.id   AF-A0A3B8LWJ7-F1
#
_cell.length_a   1.000
_cell.length_b   1.000
_cell.length_c   1.000
_cell.angle_alpha   90.00
_cell.angle_beta   90.00
_cell.angle_gamma   90.00
#
_symmetry.space_group_name_H-M   'P 1'
#
loop_
_entity.id
_entity.type
_entity.pdbx_description
1 polymer ?
#
loop_
_entity_poly.entity_id
_entity_poly.type
_entity_poly.pdbx_seq_one_letter_code
_entity_poly.pdbx_strand_id
1 'polypeptide(L)'
;MRQVAMTWIVWVGCGMIFLMADMQQAQAQDVCKSSYTTCVLRCNGAQVKKMQSCDVMKVHDKRTLLAKRQCQQEFSTLQRVCIPHCHKAHCSTR
;
A
#
# COMPACT_ATOMS: atom_id res chain seq x y z
N MET A 1 54.95 -3.43 46.66
CA MET A 1 54.40 -4.28 45.59
C MET A 1 52.93 -3.91 45.40
N ARG A 2 52.60 -3.20 44.31
CA ARG A 2 51.22 -2.84 43.92
C ARG A 2 51.03 -3.41 42.51
N GLN A 3 50.16 -4.41 42.36
CA GLN A 3 49.79 -4.95 41.05
C GLN A 3 48.51 -4.25 40.56
N VAL A 4 48.75 -3.35 39.60
CA VAL A 4 47.99 -3.06 38.37
C VAL A 4 46.51 -3.47 38.31
N ALA A 5 45.65 -2.46 38.40
CA ALA A 5 44.35 -2.47 37.74
C ALA A 5 44.56 -2.38 36.21
N MET A 6 44.12 -3.39 35.47
CA MET A 6 44.02 -3.35 34.01
C MET A 6 42.75 -2.60 33.61
N THR A 7 42.86 -1.27 33.54
CA THR A 7 41.87 -0.40 32.92
C THR A 7 41.97 -0.57 31.41
N TRP A 8 41.00 -1.25 30.81
CA TRP A 8 40.89 -1.34 29.35
C TRP A 8 40.48 0.02 28.80
N ILE A 9 41.44 0.71 28.17
CA ILE A 9 41.20 1.86 27.31
C ILE A 9 40.54 1.32 26.04
N VAL A 10 39.21 1.38 25.97
CA VAL A 10 38.49 1.16 24.71
C VAL A 10 38.46 2.48 23.95
N TRP A 11 39.04 2.42 22.76
CA TRP A 11 39.33 3.53 21.87
C TRP A 11 38.10 4.36 21.53
N VAL A 12 38.31 5.68 21.54
CA VAL A 12 37.47 6.69 20.90
C VAL A 12 37.47 6.42 19.40
N GLY A 13 36.47 5.67 18.93
CA GLY A 13 36.11 5.56 17.53
C GLY A 13 35.13 6.67 17.15
N CYS A 14 35.66 7.87 16.92
CA CYS A 14 34.96 8.90 16.17
C CYS A 14 34.86 8.41 14.71
N GLY A 15 33.69 7.94 14.28
CA GLY A 15 33.52 7.48 12.92
C GLY A 15 32.19 6.79 12.70
N MET A 16 31.36 7.42 11.87
CA MET A 16 30.07 6.93 11.40
C MET A 16 28.95 7.00 12.45
N ILE A 17 28.57 8.24 12.78
CA ILE A 17 27.15 8.56 12.74
C ILE A 17 26.69 8.07 11.37
N PHE A 18 26.06 6.90 11.31
CA PHE A 18 25.24 6.54 10.17
C PHE A 18 24.15 7.61 10.16
N LEU A 19 24.46 8.70 9.46
CA LEU A 19 23.54 9.41 8.62
C LEU A 19 22.69 8.31 8.00
N MET A 20 21.52 8.06 8.60
CA MET A 20 20.35 7.63 7.85
C MET A 20 20.15 8.78 6.87
N ALA A 21 20.96 8.74 5.81
CA ALA A 21 20.85 9.59 4.66
C ALA A 21 19.40 9.47 4.28
N ASP A 22 18.66 10.54 4.50
CA ASP A 22 17.80 11.14 3.49
C ASP A 22 17.53 10.17 2.33
N MET A 23 16.76 9.12 2.64
CA MET A 23 15.73 8.68 1.72
C MET A 23 14.59 9.68 1.87
N GLN A 24 14.89 10.96 1.62
CA GLN A 24 14.12 11.71 0.64
C GLN A 24 14.08 10.85 -0.61
N GLN A 25 13.17 9.89 -0.56
CA GLN A 25 12.41 9.49 -1.72
C GLN A 25 11.96 10.83 -2.31
N ALA A 26 12.70 11.29 -3.33
CA ALA A 26 12.17 12.17 -4.32
C ALA A 26 11.00 11.39 -4.94
N GLN A 27 9.88 11.31 -4.21
CA GLN A 27 8.60 10.97 -4.77
C GLN A 27 8.38 12.09 -5.76
N ALA A 28 8.67 11.78 -7.01
CA ALA A 28 8.33 12.64 -8.11
C ALA A 28 6.89 13.10 -7.87
N GLN A 29 6.73 14.40 -7.68
CA GLN A 29 5.55 14.96 -7.03
C GLN A 29 4.39 14.81 -8.02
N ASP A 30 3.62 13.75 -7.87
CA ASP A 30 2.54 13.44 -8.80
C ASP A 30 1.50 14.56 -8.74
N VAL A 31 1.36 15.29 -9.84
CA VAL A 31 0.36 16.35 -9.96
C VAL A 31 -0.92 15.71 -10.46
N CYS A 32 -1.86 15.51 -9.55
CA CYS A 32 -3.18 14.97 -9.85
C CYS A 32 -4.19 16.07 -10.17
N LYS A 33 -4.99 15.88 -11.23
CA LYS A 33 -6.15 16.71 -11.55
C LYS A 33 -7.26 16.50 -10.52
N SER A 34 -8.14 17.49 -10.33
CA SER A 34 -9.31 17.38 -9.44
C SER A 34 -10.24 16.21 -9.78
N SER A 35 -10.24 15.76 -11.04
CA SER A 35 -10.96 14.59 -11.51
C SER A 35 -10.48 13.27 -10.87
N TYR A 36 -9.26 13.22 -10.34
CA TYR A 36 -8.72 12.04 -9.64
C TYR A 36 -9.60 11.65 -8.45
N THR A 37 -9.92 12.61 -7.58
CA THR A 37 -10.73 12.36 -6.38
C THR A 37 -12.11 11.82 -6.74
N THR A 38 -12.76 12.40 -7.75
CA THR A 38 -14.05 11.90 -8.26
C THR A 38 -13.95 10.49 -8.81
N CYS A 39 -12.86 10.16 -9.53
CA CYS A 39 -12.60 8.81 -10.04
C CYS A 39 -12.44 7.80 -8.90
N VAL A 40 -11.63 8.13 -7.88
CA VAL A 40 -11.41 7.27 -6.71
C VAL A 40 -12.71 7.05 -5.92
N LEU A 41 -13.51 8.10 -5.71
CA LEU A 41 -14.82 7.97 -5.06
C LEU A 41 -15.76 7.04 -5.82
N ARG A 42 -15.78 7.11 -7.15
CA ARG A 42 -16.55 6.17 -7.99
C ARG A 42 -16.03 4.74 -7.87
N CYS A 43 -14.71 4.54 -7.87
CA CYS A 43 -14.10 3.23 -7.64
C CYS A 43 -14.51 2.65 -6.29
N ASN A 44 -14.41 3.42 -5.22
CA ASN A 44 -14.81 3.00 -3.87
C ASN A 44 -16.31 2.67 -3.80
N GLY A 45 -17.16 3.50 -4.40
CA GLY A 45 -18.60 3.23 -4.48
C GLY A 45 -18.93 1.94 -5.23
N ALA A 46 -18.23 1.66 -6.33
CA ALA A 46 -18.38 0.42 -7.09
C ALA A 46 -17.89 -0.81 -6.28
N GLN A 47 -16.78 -0.69 -5.57
CA GLN A 47 -16.26 -1.73 -4.68
C GLN A 47 -17.25 -2.08 -3.57
N VAL A 48 -17.80 -1.07 -2.87
CA VAL A 48 -18.78 -1.28 -1.80
C VAL A 48 -20.03 -1.98 -2.33
N LYS A 49 -20.58 -1.52 -3.47
CA LYS A 49 -21.74 -2.18 -4.09
C LYS A 49 -21.45 -3.63 -4.45
N LYS A 50 -20.28 -3.91 -5.03
CA LYS A 50 -19.89 -5.27 -5.42
C LYS A 50 -19.71 -6.18 -4.21
N MET A 51 -19.06 -5.70 -3.15
CA MET A 51 -18.92 -6.42 -1.89
C MET A 51 -20.28 -6.80 -1.32
N GLN A 52 -21.20 -5.84 -1.22
CA GLN A 52 -22.56 -6.08 -0.74
C GLN A 52 -23.30 -7.11 -1.62
N SER A 53 -23.18 -7.02 -2.95
CA SER A 53 -23.75 -8.01 -3.85
C SER A 53 -23.20 -9.42 -3.59
N CYS A 54 -21.90 -9.58 -3.39
CA CYS A 54 -21.29 -10.88 -3.14
C CYS A 54 -21.65 -11.46 -1.75
N ASP A 55 -21.82 -10.60 -0.75
CA ASP A 55 -22.15 -11.03 0.62
C ASP A 55 -23.59 -11.51 0.77
N VAL A 56 -24.53 -10.88 0.07
CA VAL A 56 -25.95 -11.25 0.06
C VAL A 56 -26.19 -12.58 -0.69
N MET A 57 -25.22 -13.06 -1.49
CA MET A 57 -25.33 -14.36 -2.15
C MET A 57 -25.34 -15.50 -1.13
N LYS A 58 -26.50 -16.12 -0.99
CA LYS A 58 -26.69 -17.36 -0.23
C LYS A 58 -26.17 -18.55 -1.03
N VAL A 59 -25.36 -19.38 -0.39
CA VAL A 59 -24.82 -20.60 -0.99
C VAL A 59 -25.72 -21.76 -0.61
N HIS A 60 -26.35 -22.36 -1.61
CA HIS A 60 -27.26 -23.49 -1.43
C HIS A 60 -26.77 -24.75 -2.17
N ASP A 61 -25.90 -24.58 -3.16
CA ASP A 61 -25.37 -25.64 -4.00
C ASP A 61 -23.97 -25.29 -4.54
N LYS A 62 -23.36 -26.20 -5.30
CA LYS A 62 -22.06 -25.97 -5.93
C LYS A 62 -22.07 -24.80 -6.93
N ARG A 63 -23.20 -24.54 -7.60
CA ARG A 63 -23.33 -23.50 -8.63
C ARG A 63 -23.31 -22.10 -8.02
N THR A 64 -24.06 -21.90 -6.95
CA THR A 64 -24.10 -20.67 -6.14
C THR A 64 -22.78 -20.42 -5.42
N LEU A 65 -22.08 -21.47 -4.99
CA LEU A 65 -20.72 -21.36 -4.48
C LEU A 65 -19.74 -20.84 -5.55
N LEU A 66 -19.78 -21.39 -6.77
CA LEU A 66 -18.95 -20.93 -7.88
C LEU A 66 -19.26 -19.48 -8.24
N ALA A 67 -20.54 -19.11 -8.31
CA ALA A 67 -20.96 -17.74 -8.59
C ALA A 67 -20.48 -16.75 -7.50
N LYS A 68 -20.54 -17.15 -6.21
CA LYS A 68 -20.02 -16.34 -5.11
C LYS A 68 -18.50 -16.15 -5.21
N ARG A 69 -17.75 -17.20 -5.55
CA ARG A 69 -16.29 -17.11 -5.78
C ARG A 69 -15.95 -16.19 -6.95
N GLN A 70 -16.68 -16.31 -8.06
CA GLN A 70 -16.50 -15.44 -9.21
C GLN A 70 -16.77 -13.97 -8.85
N CYS A 71 -17.83 -13.70 -8.09
CA CYS A 71 -18.13 -12.37 -7.57
C CYS A 71 -16.99 -11.81 -6.72
N GLN A 72 -16.43 -12.61 -5.81
CA GLN A 72 -15.28 -12.23 -4.99
C GLN A 72 -14.01 -11.96 -5.82
N GLN A 73 -13.78 -12.74 -6.88
CA GLN A 73 -12.66 -12.55 -7.80
C GLN A 73 -12.79 -11.24 -8.58
N GLU A 74 -14.00 -10.91 -9.05
CA GLU A 74 -14.29 -9.63 -9.70
C GLU A 74 -14.10 -8.45 -8.74
N PHE A 75 -14.53 -8.59 -7.48
CA PHE A 75 -14.28 -7.57 -6.44
C PHE A 75 -12.78 -7.35 -6.22
N SER A 76 -12.00 -8.43 -6.04
CA SER A 76 -10.54 -8.32 -5.87
C SER A 76 -9.87 -7.68 -7.07
N THR A 77 -10.37 -7.92 -8.28
CA THR A 77 -9.85 -7.32 -9.50
C THR A 77 -10.15 -5.82 -9.55
N LEU A 78 -11.39 -5.43 -9.25
CA LEU A 78 -11.81 -4.03 -9.17
C LEU A 78 -10.99 -3.26 -8.12
N GLN A 79 -10.70 -3.88 -6.98
CA GLN A 79 -9.89 -3.29 -5.92
C GLN A 79 -8.45 -3.01 -6.37
N ARG A 80 -7.83 -3.96 -7.07
CA ARG A 80 -6.44 -3.83 -7.53
C ARG A 80 -6.27 -2.90 -8.72
N VAL A 81 -7.27 -2.80 -9.61
CA VAL A 81 -7.10 -2.10 -10.89
C VAL A 81 -7.68 -0.69 -10.88
N CYS A 82 -8.82 -0.47 -10.23
CA CYS A 82 -9.59 0.77 -10.40
C CYS A 82 -8.84 2.02 -9.93
N ILE A 83 -8.29 2.00 -8.71
CA ILE A 83 -7.58 3.16 -8.14
C ILE A 83 -6.26 3.43 -8.90
N PRO A 84 -5.41 2.42 -9.19
CA PRO A 84 -4.23 2.65 -10.03
C PRO A 84 -4.56 3.17 -11.42
N HIS A 85 -5.69 2.75 -12.00
CA HIS A 85 -6.15 3.30 -13.28
C HIS A 85 -6.56 4.76 -13.17
N CYS A 86 -7.27 5.16 -12.09
CA CYS A 86 -7.55 6.57 -11.81
C CYS A 86 -6.27 7.39 -11.65
N HIS A 87 -5.26 6.83 -10.98
CA HIS A 87 -3.96 7.48 -10.82
C HIS A 87 -3.28 7.70 -12.18
N LYS A 88 -3.16 6.65 -12.99
CA LYS A 88 -2.57 6.73 -14.34
C LYS A 88 -3.31 7.68 -15.28
N ALA A 89 -4.64 7.81 -15.13
CA ALA A 89 -5.46 8.66 -15.99
C ALA A 89 -5.47 10.15 -15.58
N HIS A 90 -5.26 10.45 -14.29
CA HIS A 90 -5.47 11.78 -13.75
C HIS A 90 -4.25 12.40 -13.05
N CYS A 91 -3.23 11.60 -12.77
CA CYS A 91 -1.97 12.05 -12.19
C CYS A 91 -0.86 11.92 -13.22
N SER A 92 0.01 12.92 -13.25
CA SER A 92 1.22 12.91 -14.05
C SER A 92 2.39 13.28 -13.17
N THR A 93 3.47 12.55 -13.33
CA THR A 93 4.74 12.82 -12.69
C THR A 93 5.38 14.05 -13.35
N ARG A 94 5.74 15.07 -12.57
CA ARG A 94 6.48 16.25 -13.03
C ARG A 94 7.98 16.09 -12.86
#